data_AF-A0A9Q1F7P3-F1
#
_entry.id   AF-A0A9Q1F7P3-F1
#
_cell.length_a   1.000
_cell.length_b   1.000
_cell.length_c   1.000
_cell.angle_alpha   90.00
_cell.angle_beta   90.00
_cell.angle_gamma   90.00
#
_symmetry.space_group_name_H-M   'P 1'
#
loop_
_entity.id
_entity.type
_entity.pdbx_description
1 polymer ?
#
loop_
_entity_poly.entity_id
_entity_poly.type
_entity_poly.pdbx_seq_one_letter_code
_entity_poly.pdbx_strand_id
1 'polypeptide(L)'
;MAVYDYVKEHMNTLWSVAEGTIRAYFETRLALLEPVFPLACHRLCEGPDFSLDFNYKTPPHCPAEGSGILLFVFHANFLNEITARLCGPCSVHAVVLNDKFQLPIFLDSHFIYSFSPVPGQNKLFIRLAESPTAKVKLLIGAYRVQLQ
;
A
#
# COMPACT_ATOMS: atom_id res chain seq x y z
N MET A 1 -2.14 -25.50 -17.46
CA MET A 1 -1.82 -24.37 -16.58
C MET A 1 -2.84 -24.39 -15.45
N ALA A 2 -2.39 -24.48 -14.20
CA ALA A 2 -3.31 -24.58 -13.07
C ALA A 2 -3.87 -23.19 -12.71
N VAL A 3 -5.06 -23.13 -12.10
CA VAL A 3 -5.65 -21.87 -11.60
C VAL A 3 -4.66 -21.12 -10.68
N TYR A 4 -3.88 -21.88 -9.90
CA TYR A 4 -2.81 -21.35 -9.06
C TYR A 4 -1.76 -20.54 -9.83
N ASP A 5 -1.36 -21.01 -11.01
CA ASP A 5 -0.33 -20.34 -11.82
C ASP A 5 -0.82 -18.97 -12.28
N TYR A 6 -2.08 -18.90 -12.75
CA TYR A 6 -2.71 -17.65 -13.16
C TYR A 6 -2.84 -16.65 -12.00
N VAL A 7 -3.21 -17.11 -10.80
CA VAL A 7 -3.28 -16.25 -9.61
C VAL A 7 -1.91 -15.73 -9.24
N LYS A 8 -0.89 -16.59 -9.24
CA LYS A 8 0.49 -16.20 -8.93
C LYS A 8 1.04 -15.19 -9.94
N GLU A 9 0.82 -15.41 -11.23
CA GLU A 9 1.23 -14.50 -12.30
C GLU A 9 0.53 -13.15 -12.17
N HIS A 10 -0.77 -13.15 -11.89
CA HIS A 10 -1.52 -11.92 -11.66
C HIS A 10 -0.98 -11.15 -10.45
N MET A 11 -0.74 -11.82 -9.32
CA MET A 11 -0.16 -11.20 -8.13
C MET A 11 1.23 -10.61 -8.40
N ASN A 12 2.08 -11.33 -9.13
CA ASN A 12 3.40 -10.81 -9.55
C ASN A 12 3.27 -9.55 -10.40
N THR A 13 2.26 -9.50 -11.29
CA THR A 13 1.96 -8.31 -12.08
C THR A 13 1.57 -7.14 -11.18
N LEU A 14 0.73 -7.36 -10.16
CA LEU A 14 0.33 -6.32 -9.22
C LEU A 14 1.52 -5.79 -8.40
N TRP A 15 2.39 -6.68 -7.91
CA TRP A 15 3.62 -6.29 -7.23
C TRP A 15 4.53 -5.44 -8.13
N SER A 16 4.75 -5.90 -9.37
CA SER A 16 5.57 -5.17 -10.35
C SER A 16 5.03 -3.76 -10.61
N VAL A 17 3.71 -3.63 -10.81
CA VAL A 17 3.06 -2.33 -11.01
C VAL A 17 3.18 -1.44 -9.78
N ALA A 18 2.93 -1.98 -8.58
CA ALA A 18 3.01 -1.22 -7.33
C ALA A 18 4.45 -0.70 -7.10
N GLU A 19 5.44 -1.58 -7.14
CA GLU A 19 6.83 -1.18 -6.91
C GLU A 19 7.37 -0.29 -8.03
N GLY A 20 7.00 -0.54 -9.29
CA GLY A 20 7.34 0.32 -10.42
C GLY A 20 6.77 1.72 -10.25
N THR A 21 5.54 1.84 -9.73
CA THR A 21 4.92 3.12 -9.42
C THR A 21 5.63 3.85 -8.30
N ILE A 22 6.05 3.15 -7.23
CA ILE A 22 6.88 3.75 -6.16
C ILE A 22 8.20 4.27 -6.75
N ARG A 23 8.93 3.43 -7.49
CA ARG A 23 10.21 3.82 -8.08
C ARG A 23 10.07 5.00 -9.03
N ALA A 24 9.00 5.06 -9.83
CA ALA A 24 8.73 6.20 -10.70
C ALA A 24 8.42 7.49 -9.92
N TYR A 25 7.73 7.39 -8.79
CA TYR A 25 7.37 8.55 -7.96
C TYR A 25 8.55 9.15 -7.19
N PHE A 26 9.35 8.29 -6.56
CA PHE A 26 10.51 8.73 -5.76
C PHE A 26 11.79 8.87 -6.56
N GLU A 27 11.84 8.30 -7.77
CA GLU A 27 13.04 8.19 -8.60
C GLU A 27 14.16 7.50 -7.82
N THR A 28 15.32 8.12 -7.71
CA THR A 28 16.47 7.59 -6.97
C THR A 28 16.51 8.03 -5.51
N ARG A 29 15.47 8.70 -4.98
CA ARG A 29 15.48 9.25 -3.62
C ARG A 29 15.12 8.23 -2.55
N LEU A 30 14.62 7.07 -2.95
CA LEU A 30 14.07 6.06 -2.05
C LEU A 30 14.44 4.65 -2.52
N ALA A 31 15.18 3.92 -1.70
CA ALA A 31 15.35 2.49 -1.85
C ALA A 31 14.16 1.75 -1.24
N LEU A 32 13.53 0.88 -2.04
CA LEU A 32 12.47 -0.02 -1.60
C LEU A 32 13.11 -1.32 -1.08
N LEU A 33 12.85 -1.67 0.18
CA LEU A 33 13.36 -2.88 0.82
C LEU A 33 12.24 -3.95 0.82
N GLU A 34 12.06 -4.67 1.93
CA GLU A 34 11.04 -5.71 2.04
C GLU A 34 9.62 -5.16 2.31
N PRO A 35 8.57 -5.86 1.83
CA PRO A 35 7.20 -5.57 2.23
C PRO A 35 6.93 -5.96 3.68
N VAL A 36 6.07 -5.19 4.35
CA VAL A 36 5.62 -5.41 5.72
C VAL A 36 4.50 -6.45 5.79
N PHE A 37 3.65 -6.48 4.77
CA PHE A 37 2.56 -7.45 4.60
C PHE A 37 2.28 -7.69 3.10
N PRO A 38 1.59 -8.78 2.73
CA PRO A 38 1.24 -9.04 1.33
C PRO A 38 0.38 -7.92 0.73
N LEU A 39 0.71 -7.49 -0.49
CA LEU A 39 -0.06 -6.48 -1.22
C LEU A 39 -1.55 -6.87 -1.27
N ALA A 40 -2.39 -6.01 -0.71
CA ALA A 40 -3.84 -6.18 -0.72
C ALA A 40 -4.45 -5.46 -1.92
N CYS A 41 -5.61 -5.95 -2.38
CA CYS A 41 -6.39 -5.37 -3.46
C CYS A 41 -7.84 -5.24 -3.01
N HIS A 42 -8.39 -4.02 -3.04
CA HIS A 42 -9.74 -3.71 -2.58
C HIS A 42 -10.52 -2.96 -3.65
N ARG A 43 -11.78 -3.33 -3.92
CA ARG A 43 -12.60 -2.56 -4.86
C ARG A 43 -13.36 -1.47 -4.11
N LEU A 44 -13.32 -0.23 -4.62
CA LEU A 44 -14.05 0.90 -4.00
C LEU A 44 -15.57 0.68 -3.93
N CYS A 45 -16.13 -0.18 -4.79
CA CYS A 45 -17.54 -0.53 -4.78
C CYS A 45 -17.93 -1.59 -3.74
N GLU A 46 -16.98 -2.27 -3.10
CA GLU A 46 -17.26 -3.29 -2.08
C GLU A 46 -17.67 -2.70 -0.73
N GLY A 47 -17.37 -1.42 -0.51
CA GLY A 47 -17.75 -0.69 0.69
C GLY A 47 -16.71 0.36 1.08
N PRO A 48 -17.08 1.24 2.03
CA PRO A 48 -16.22 2.32 2.48
C PRO A 48 -15.11 1.84 3.44
N ASP A 49 -15.05 0.55 3.79
CA ASP A 49 -14.17 0.05 4.84
C ASP A 49 -13.26 -1.06 4.32
N PHE A 50 -11.96 -0.87 4.50
CA PHE A 50 -10.94 -1.89 4.31
C PHE A 50 -10.30 -2.21 5.66
N SER A 51 -10.11 -3.51 5.95
CA SER A 51 -9.43 -3.99 7.16
C SER A 51 -8.43 -5.08 6.81
N LEU A 52 -7.26 -5.04 7.46
CA LEU A 52 -6.22 -6.05 7.30
C LEU A 52 -5.55 -6.31 8.65
N ASP A 53 -5.60 -7.57 9.09
CA ASP A 53 -4.77 -8.07 10.18
C ASP A 53 -3.46 -8.63 9.61
N PHE A 54 -2.33 -8.21 10.17
CA PHE A 54 -1.02 -8.69 9.74
C PHE A 54 -0.07 -8.86 10.93
N ASN A 55 0.90 -9.76 10.79
CA ASN A 55 1.92 -9.96 11.81
C ASN A 55 3.25 -9.34 11.35
N TYR A 56 3.72 -8.32 12.07
CA TYR A 56 4.98 -7.65 11.78
C TYR A 56 6.12 -8.27 12.59
N LYS A 57 7.24 -8.55 11.92
CA LYS A 57 8.48 -8.98 12.56
C LYS A 57 9.50 -7.87 12.41
N THR A 58 10.03 -7.38 13.52
CA THR A 58 11.12 -6.41 13.47
C THR A 58 12.33 -7.06 12.79
N PRO A 59 12.93 -6.40 11.79
CA PRO A 59 14.17 -6.85 11.19
C PRO A 59 15.25 -7.01 12.27
N PRO A 60 16.06 -8.08 12.23
CA PRO A 60 17.10 -8.33 13.23
C PRO A 60 18.25 -7.30 13.18
N HIS A 61 18.41 -6.57 12.08
CA HIS A 61 19.40 -5.50 11.95
C HIS A 61 18.82 -4.16 12.40
N CYS A 62 19.62 -3.39 13.17
CA CYS A 62 19.28 -2.01 13.53
C CYS A 62 18.91 -1.23 12.25
N PRO A 63 17.81 -0.46 12.27
CA PRO A 63 17.46 0.40 11.14
C PRO A 63 18.64 1.33 10.83
N ALA A 64 19.15 1.27 9.60
CA ALA A 64 20.12 2.25 9.13
C ALA A 64 19.51 3.65 9.27
N GLU A 65 20.35 4.66 9.53
CA GLU A 65 19.89 6.05 9.55
C GLU A 65 19.14 6.36 8.24
N GLY A 66 17.98 7.02 8.35
CA GLY A 66 17.12 7.32 7.20
C GLY A 66 16.23 6.16 6.72
N SER A 67 16.16 5.03 7.45
CA SER A 67 15.18 3.97 7.17
C SER A 67 13.86 4.16 7.92
N GLY A 68 12.78 3.77 7.26
CA GLY A 68 11.41 3.91 7.77
C GLY A 68 10.47 2.93 7.09
N ILE A 69 9.18 3.05 7.39
CA ILE A 69 8.13 2.27 6.73
C ILE A 69 7.09 3.23 6.17
N LEU A 70 6.76 3.03 4.90
CA LEU A 70 5.70 3.78 4.22
C LEU A 70 4.54 2.84 3.92
N LEU A 71 3.31 3.30 4.18
CA LEU A 71 2.10 2.66 3.69
C LEU A 71 1.64 3.38 2.43
N PHE A 72 1.52 2.64 1.33
CA PHE A 72 1.07 3.12 0.04
C PHE A 72 -0.35 2.66 -0.24
N VAL A 73 -1.17 3.58 -0.76
CA VAL A 73 -2.52 3.27 -1.25
C VAL A 73 -2.61 3.71 -2.69
N PHE A 74 -2.44 2.77 -3.61
CA PHE A 74 -2.44 3.06 -5.04
C PHE A 74 -3.84 3.01 -5.61
N HIS A 75 -4.21 3.99 -6.42
CA HIS A 75 -5.41 3.89 -7.26
C HIS A 75 -5.06 3.20 -8.57
N ALA A 76 -5.56 1.99 -8.75
CA ALA A 76 -5.26 1.13 -9.87
C ALA A 76 -6.43 0.95 -10.84
N ASN A 77 -6.12 0.92 -12.13
CA ASN A 77 -7.06 0.64 -13.22
C ASN A 77 -6.70 -0.72 -13.85
N PHE A 78 -7.72 -1.55 -14.09
CA PHE A 78 -7.61 -2.94 -14.54
C PHE A 78 -8.20 -3.18 -15.94
N LEU A 79 -8.47 -2.13 -16.73
CA LEU A 79 -9.19 -2.26 -18.00
C LEU A 79 -8.39 -3.02 -19.07
N ASN A 80 -7.23 -2.50 -19.50
CA ASN A 80 -6.39 -3.10 -20.55
C ASN A 80 -5.07 -3.58 -19.97
N GLU A 81 -4.29 -2.62 -19.47
CA GLU A 81 -3.09 -2.86 -18.70
C GLU A 81 -3.33 -2.39 -17.27
N ILE A 82 -2.72 -3.12 -16.33
CA ILE A 82 -2.81 -2.72 -14.93
C ILE A 82 -1.88 -1.53 -14.73
N THR A 83 -2.48 -0.39 -14.43
CA THR A 83 -1.77 0.85 -14.14
C THR A 83 -2.13 1.33 -12.74
N ALA A 84 -1.23 2.01 -12.07
CA ALA A 84 -1.41 2.53 -10.73
C ALA A 84 -0.86 3.94 -10.62
N ARG A 85 -1.42 4.72 -9.70
CA ARG A 85 -0.92 6.06 -9.36
C ARG A 85 -0.87 6.26 -7.86
N LEU A 86 0.03 7.15 -7.44
CA LEU A 86 0.21 7.60 -6.05
C LEU A 86 -0.13 9.08 -5.86
N CYS A 87 -0.76 9.72 -6.84
CA CYS A 87 -1.11 11.15 -6.77
C CYS A 87 -2.45 11.46 -7.42
N GLY A 88 -2.94 12.68 -7.18
CA GLY A 88 -4.24 13.18 -7.67
C GLY A 88 -5.39 12.89 -6.70
N PRO A 89 -6.64 12.79 -7.18
CA PRO A 89 -7.80 12.54 -6.33
C PRO A 89 -7.65 11.23 -5.54
N CYS A 90 -7.77 11.33 -4.22
CA CYS A 90 -7.67 10.22 -3.28
C CYS A 90 -9.06 9.88 -2.72
N SER A 91 -9.35 8.59 -2.63
CA SER A 91 -10.60 8.09 -2.02
C SER A 91 -10.41 7.74 -0.55
N VAL A 92 -9.22 7.91 0.02
CA VAL A 92 -8.94 7.58 1.42
C VAL A 92 -9.34 8.77 2.29
N HIS A 93 -10.23 8.53 3.24
CA HIS A 93 -10.64 9.51 4.24
C HIS A 93 -9.82 9.41 5.53
N ALA A 94 -9.55 8.19 5.99
CA ALA A 94 -8.79 7.96 7.21
C ALA A 94 -8.03 6.64 7.16
N VAL A 95 -6.91 6.59 7.86
CA VAL A 95 -6.14 5.37 8.10
C VAL A 95 -5.93 5.24 9.61
N VAL A 96 -6.14 4.04 10.13
CA VAL A 96 -5.97 3.71 11.55
C VAL A 96 -5.11 2.44 11.64
N LEU A 97 -4.08 2.49 12.46
CA LEU A 97 -3.22 1.36 12.78
C LEU A 97 -3.25 1.14 14.29
N ASN A 98 -3.69 -0.04 14.73
CA ASN A 98 -3.80 -0.40 16.16
C ASN A 98 -4.51 0.69 16.97
N ASP A 99 -5.71 1.05 16.53
CA ASP A 99 -6.58 2.07 17.14
C ASP A 99 -6.00 3.50 17.16
N LYS A 100 -4.87 3.74 16.48
CA LYS A 100 -4.25 5.06 16.33
C LYS A 100 -4.41 5.59 14.91
N PHE A 101 -5.02 6.75 14.78
CA PHE A 101 -5.09 7.47 13.51
C PHE A 101 -3.69 7.73 12.95
N GLN A 102 -3.50 7.36 11.70
CA GLN A 102 -2.32 7.66 10.92
C GLN A 102 -2.66 8.89 10.08
N LEU A 103 -2.07 10.03 10.42
CA LEU A 103 -2.30 11.27 9.69
C LEU A 103 -1.73 11.14 8.27
N PRO A 104 -2.55 11.29 7.23
CA PRO A 104 -2.03 11.41 5.88
C PRO A 104 -1.27 12.74 5.79
N ILE A 105 -0.09 12.73 5.18
CA ILE A 105 0.50 13.97 4.71
C ILE A 105 -0.22 14.30 3.40
N PHE A 106 -1.35 15.01 3.51
CA PHE A 106 -2.22 15.41 2.39
C PHE A 106 -1.58 16.48 1.48
N LEU A 107 -0.36 16.24 1.01
CA LEU A 107 0.34 17.03 -0.01
C LEU A 107 0.37 16.20 -1.30
N ASP A 108 -0.77 16.12 -1.99
CA ASP A 108 -1.00 15.49 -3.30
C ASP A 108 -0.53 14.03 -3.49
N SER A 109 -0.12 13.37 -2.41
CA SER A 109 0.56 12.07 -2.40
C SER A 109 -0.26 11.03 -1.65
N HIS A 110 -0.35 9.79 -2.15
CA HIS A 110 -1.18 8.70 -1.60
C HIS A 110 -0.38 7.70 -0.77
N PHE A 111 0.41 8.21 0.19
CA PHE A 111 1.14 7.36 1.12
C PHE A 111 1.37 8.04 2.47
N ILE A 112 1.61 7.23 3.50
CA ILE A 112 1.72 7.66 4.90
C ILE A 112 3.17 7.46 5.37
N TYR A 113 3.81 8.55 5.79
CA TYR A 113 5.21 8.58 6.22
C TYR A 113 5.48 7.99 7.60
N SER A 114 4.49 8.00 8.49
CA SER A 114 4.67 7.61 9.89
C SER A 114 4.11 6.21 10.21
N PHE A 115 3.96 5.35 9.20
CA PHE A 115 3.38 4.02 9.40
C PHE A 115 4.30 3.15 10.28
N SER A 116 3.91 2.97 11.55
CA SER A 116 4.78 2.37 12.58
C SER A 116 4.12 1.14 13.20
N PRO A 117 4.19 -0.04 12.56
CA PRO A 117 3.67 -1.28 13.12
C PRO A 117 4.47 -1.71 14.35
N VAL A 118 3.82 -2.38 15.29
CA VAL A 118 4.45 -2.96 16.48
C VAL A 118 4.85 -4.41 16.22
N PRO A 119 5.89 -4.95 16.89
CA PRO A 119 6.23 -6.36 16.75
C PRO A 119 5.03 -7.25 17.15
N GLY A 120 4.71 -8.26 16.32
CA GLY A 120 3.55 -9.13 16.51
C GLY A 120 2.33 -8.70 15.69
N GLN A 121 1.13 -8.94 16.23
CA GLN A 121 -0.12 -8.70 15.51
C GLN A 121 -0.45 -7.21 15.43
N ASN A 122 -0.84 -6.76 14.25
CA ASN A 122 -1.28 -5.41 13.96
C ASN A 122 -2.60 -5.46 13.19
N LYS A 123 -3.43 -4.43 13.39
CA LYS A 123 -4.67 -4.23 12.66
C LYS A 123 -4.65 -2.89 11.95
N LEU A 124 -4.73 -2.95 10.63
CA LEU A 124 -4.88 -1.80 9.74
C LEU A 124 -6.35 -1.64 9.35
N PHE A 125 -6.85 -0.43 9.46
CA PHE A 125 -8.17 -0.04 8.99
C PHE A 125 -8.05 1.21 8.12
N ILE A 126 -8.75 1.22 6.99
CA ILE A 126 -8.79 2.34 6.05
C ILE A 126 -10.25 2.67 5.76
N ARG A 127 -10.65 3.90 6.07
CA ARG A 127 -11.94 4.48 5.66
C ARG A 127 -11.78 5.12 4.29
N LEU A 128 -12.70 4.77 3.41
CA LEU A 128 -12.75 5.18 2.01
C LEU A 128 -14.02 6.00 1.76
N ALA A 129 -13.98 6.81 0.70
CA ALA A 129 -15.15 7.45 0.13
C ALA A 129 -16.06 6.40 -0.51
N GLU A 130 -17.36 6.52 -0.29
CA GLU A 130 -18.33 5.67 -0.98
C GLU A 130 -18.34 5.98 -2.48
N SER A 131 -18.09 4.95 -3.29
CA SER A 131 -18.14 5.09 -4.74
C SER A 131 -18.67 3.80 -5.38
N PRO A 132 -19.99 3.56 -5.35
CA PRO A 132 -20.59 2.31 -5.82
C PRO A 132 -20.37 2.04 -7.31
N THR A 133 -20.14 3.10 -8.11
CA THR A 133 -19.92 3.02 -9.56
C THR A 133 -18.44 3.06 -9.93
N ALA A 134 -17.52 3.18 -8.96
CA ALA A 134 -16.09 3.21 -9.23
C ALA A 134 -15.60 1.88 -9.84
N LYS A 135 -14.90 2.00 -10.97
CA LYS A 135 -14.17 0.90 -11.60
C LYS A 135 -12.73 0.78 -11.11
N VAL A 136 -12.29 1.74 -10.29
CA VAL A 136 -10.94 1.81 -9.72
C VAL A 136 -10.83 0.84 -8.55
N LYS A 137 -9.70 0.14 -8.48
CA LYS A 137 -9.32 -0.68 -7.33
C LYS A 137 -8.22 0.03 -6.55
N LEU A 138 -8.13 -0.25 -5.27
CA LEU A 138 -7.01 0.16 -4.44
C LEU A 138 -6.04 -1.00 -4.30
N LEU A 139 -4.77 -0.76 -4.58
CA LEU A 139 -3.69 -1.63 -4.10
C LEU A 139 -3.17 -1.02 -2.80
N ILE A 140 -2.99 -1.84 -1.77
CA ILE A 140 -2.59 -1.37 -0.44
C ILE A 140 -1.38 -2.19 -0.02
N GLY A 141 -0.25 -1.54 0.20
CA GLY A 141 1.00 -2.19 0.55
C GLY A 141 1.84 -1.30 1.45
N ALA A 142 2.47 -1.89 2.45
CA ALA A 142 3.47 -1.20 3.25
C ALA A 142 4.85 -1.81 3.01
N TYR A 143 5.86 -0.98 2.94
CA TYR A 143 7.24 -1.40 2.68
C TYR A 143 8.18 -0.71 3.62
N ARG A 144 9.23 -1.44 4.00
CA ARG A 144 10.44 -0.79 4.51
C ARG A 144 11.10 -0.04 3.37
N VAL A 145 11.58 1.14 3.70
CA VAL A 145 12.22 2.05 2.76
C VAL A 145 13.46 2.65 3.40
N GLN A 146 14.38 3.12 2.57
CA GLN A 146 15.55 3.86 3.00
C GLN A 146 15.75 5.06 2.08
N LEU A 147 15.90 6.25 2.66
CA LEU A 147 16.28 7.44 1.90
C LEU A 147 17.71 7.27 1.38
N GLN A 148 17.94 7.67 0.12
CA GLN A 148 19.26 7.67 -0.52
C GLN A 148 19.91 9.04 -0.47
#